data_AF-A0A093YLY8-F1
#
_entry.id   AF-A0A093YLY8-F1
#
_cell.length_a   1.000
_cell.length_b   1.000
_cell.length_c   1.000
_cell.angle_alpha   90.00
_cell.angle_beta   90.00
_cell.angle_gamma   90.00
#
_symmetry.space_group_name_H-M   'P 1'
#
loop_
_entity.id
_entity.type
_entity.pdbx_description
1 polymer ?
#
loop_
_entity_poly.entity_id
_entity_poly.type
_entity_poly.pdbx_seq_one_letter_code
_entity_poly.pdbx_strand_id
1 'polypeptide(L)'
;MDYGTCIASKDALKGAVFGLPMKRAWENVDKAIKPRFEEVFQMIRDAGAEIVEVDFPCWESMIDENGWNWNTRPDDQSEYLVCGVEFYHGLRAYLKELKHTSIRSLEDVVAYNIEHHDGAAPGDDPGFPSGQDLLAKLIDKKDVKDETYRAALKYIREQTRENGIDAALTYQPDPSKPAIQVDALLLADRAGPGQQLAAQAGYPIITIPVGVDSDEMGGRPFGLSFQDTAWSEGRLIKWASAVEDLLGVGSRPRPMYREYLATNIPILP
;
A
#
# COMPACT_ATOMS: atom_id res chain seq x y z
N MET A 1 -3.17 -23.29 5.93
CA MET A 1 -3.02 -22.85 7.33
C MET A 1 -4.35 -22.25 7.75
N ASP A 2 -4.83 -22.54 8.95
CA ASP A 2 -6.02 -21.88 9.50
C ASP A 2 -5.57 -20.61 10.24
N TYR A 3 -5.83 -19.44 9.66
CA TYR A 3 -5.44 -18.16 10.26
C TYR A 3 -6.32 -17.76 11.44
N GLY A 4 -7.47 -18.41 11.65
CA GLY A 4 -8.32 -18.16 12.81
C GLY A 4 -7.60 -18.44 14.13
N THR A 5 -6.65 -19.38 14.13
CA THR A 5 -5.84 -19.70 15.32
C THR A 5 -4.79 -18.65 15.65
N CYS A 6 -4.58 -17.67 14.76
CA CYS A 6 -3.63 -16.58 14.96
C CYS A 6 -4.25 -15.36 15.64
N ILE A 7 -5.58 -15.31 15.78
CA ILE A 7 -6.28 -14.19 16.44
C ILE A 7 -5.89 -14.15 17.93
N ALA A 8 -5.57 -12.96 18.42
CA ALA A 8 -5.16 -12.75 19.81
C ALA A 8 -5.90 -11.58 20.46
N SER A 9 -6.01 -11.62 21.80
CA SER A 9 -6.47 -10.48 22.60
C SER A 9 -5.34 -9.49 22.85
N LYS A 10 -5.69 -8.32 23.38
CA LYS A 10 -4.74 -7.28 23.80
C LYS A 10 -3.64 -7.76 24.76
N ASP A 11 -3.88 -8.84 25.50
CA ASP A 11 -2.90 -9.44 26.40
C ASP A 11 -1.61 -9.88 25.67
N ALA A 12 -1.72 -10.20 24.39
CA ALA A 12 -0.57 -10.57 23.56
C ALA A 12 0.42 -9.42 23.34
N LEU A 13 0.01 -8.16 23.55
CA LEU A 13 0.87 -6.98 23.40
C LEU A 13 1.95 -6.90 24.48
N LYS A 14 1.77 -7.59 25.63
CA LYS A 14 2.75 -7.54 26.72
C LYS A 14 4.10 -8.12 26.28
N GLY A 15 5.11 -7.27 26.25
CA GLY A 15 6.47 -7.61 25.84
C GLY A 15 6.69 -7.65 24.33
N ALA A 16 5.69 -7.27 23.52
CA ALA A 16 5.88 -7.08 22.08
C ALA A 16 6.74 -5.83 21.82
N VAL A 17 7.54 -5.84 20.76
CA VAL A 17 8.36 -4.70 20.32
C VAL A 17 7.99 -4.37 18.89
N PHE A 18 7.44 -3.18 18.64
CA PHE A 18 7.10 -2.73 17.31
C PHE A 18 8.08 -1.66 16.80
N GLY A 19 8.37 -1.66 15.50
CA GLY A 19 9.13 -0.60 14.86
C GLY A 19 8.21 0.49 14.30
N LEU A 20 8.54 1.77 14.49
CA LEU A 20 7.87 2.90 13.86
C LEU A 20 8.82 3.57 12.86
N PRO A 21 8.66 3.35 11.54
CA PRO A 21 9.43 4.04 10.50
C PRO A 21 9.21 5.56 10.55
N MET A 22 10.29 6.33 10.71
CA MET A 22 10.21 7.77 10.92
C MET A 22 10.28 8.55 9.60
N LYS A 23 11.38 8.40 8.87
CA LYS A 23 11.70 9.21 7.69
C LYS A 23 10.74 9.01 6.55
N ARG A 24 10.13 10.10 6.08
CA ARG A 24 9.09 10.14 5.02
C ARG A 24 7.87 9.22 5.27
N ALA A 25 7.76 8.63 6.47
CA ALA A 25 6.64 7.84 6.93
C ALA A 25 5.94 8.60 8.07
N TRP A 26 6.30 8.38 9.33
CA TRP A 26 5.71 9.12 10.47
C TRP A 26 5.82 10.65 10.35
N GLU A 27 6.92 11.14 9.78
CA GLU A 27 7.13 12.57 9.52
C GLU A 27 6.06 13.18 8.59
N ASN A 28 5.56 12.40 7.63
CA ASN A 28 4.62 12.81 6.61
C ASN A 28 3.15 12.51 6.96
N VAL A 29 2.88 11.95 8.14
CA VAL A 29 1.50 11.73 8.62
C VAL A 29 0.80 13.08 8.75
N ASP A 30 -0.41 13.16 8.19
CA ASP A 30 -1.25 14.35 8.24
C ASP A 30 -1.45 14.82 9.69
N LYS A 31 -1.12 16.09 9.95
CA LYS A 31 -1.17 16.72 11.27
C LYS A 31 -2.55 16.61 11.91
N ALA A 32 -3.61 16.54 11.13
CA ALA A 32 -4.97 16.45 11.65
C ALA A 32 -5.30 15.08 12.26
N ILE A 33 -4.73 14.00 11.74
CA ILE A 33 -4.97 12.62 12.23
C ILE A 33 -3.86 12.12 13.15
N LYS A 34 -2.68 12.76 13.12
CA LYS A 34 -1.51 12.41 13.94
C LYS A 34 -1.80 12.28 15.45
N PRO A 35 -2.59 13.18 16.10
CA PRO A 35 -2.92 13.02 17.52
C PRO A 35 -3.64 11.71 17.85
N ARG A 36 -4.49 11.21 16.94
CA ARG A 36 -5.17 9.93 17.14
C ARG A 36 -4.19 8.76 17.08
N PHE A 37 -3.19 8.80 16.20
CA PHE A 37 -2.15 7.79 16.19
C PHE A 37 -1.27 7.83 17.44
N GLU A 38 -0.93 9.03 17.93
CA GLU A 38 -0.20 9.17 19.20
C GLU A 38 -0.97 8.58 20.38
N GLU A 39 -2.29 8.78 20.43
CA GLU A 39 -3.17 8.13 21.42
C GLU A 39 -3.12 6.61 21.30
N VAL A 40 -3.27 6.06 20.08
CA VAL A 40 -3.20 4.61 19.83
C VAL A 40 -1.84 4.04 20.22
N PHE A 41 -0.74 4.72 19.90
CA PHE A 41 0.60 4.32 20.30
C PHE A 41 0.78 4.35 21.82
N GLN A 42 0.18 5.33 22.50
CA GLN A 42 0.19 5.36 23.96
C GLN A 42 -0.60 4.18 24.54
N MET A 43 -1.78 3.85 24.01
CA MET A 43 -2.55 2.68 24.43
C MET A 43 -1.76 1.37 24.25
N ILE A 44 -1.05 1.22 23.13
CA ILE A 44 -0.19 0.05 22.85
C ILE A 44 0.93 -0.04 23.90
N ARG A 45 1.57 1.08 24.25
CA ARG A 45 2.58 1.13 25.31
C ARG A 45 2.02 0.80 26.68
N ASP A 46 0.84 1.34 27.03
CA ASP A 46 0.16 1.08 28.29
C ASP A 46 -0.27 -0.39 28.43
N ALA A 47 -0.51 -1.09 27.31
CA ALA A 47 -0.75 -2.53 27.26
C ALA A 47 0.53 -3.38 27.43
N GLY A 48 1.70 -2.75 27.54
CA GLY A 48 2.98 -3.39 27.83
C GLY A 48 3.84 -3.71 26.61
N ALA A 49 3.51 -3.18 25.43
CA ALA A 49 4.39 -3.25 24.26
C ALA A 49 5.39 -2.08 24.25
N GLU A 50 6.51 -2.25 23.55
CA GLU A 50 7.45 -1.20 23.22
C GLU A 50 7.24 -0.77 21.76
N ILE A 51 7.42 0.53 21.49
CA ILE A 51 7.46 1.07 20.13
C ILE A 51 8.79 1.80 19.98
N VAL A 52 9.68 1.24 19.16
CA VAL A 52 11.01 1.79 18.89
C VAL A 52 11.01 2.52 17.56
N GLU A 53 11.70 3.65 17.48
CA GLU A 53 11.88 4.38 16.22
C GLU A 53 12.87 3.63 15.32
N VAL A 54 12.46 3.41 14.07
CA VAL A 54 13.28 2.80 13.02
C VAL A 54 13.18 3.63 11.74
N ASP A 55 13.94 3.28 10.72
CA ASP A 55 13.80 3.84 9.38
C ASP A 55 13.90 2.72 8.34
N PHE A 56 13.19 2.85 7.22
CA PHE A 56 13.48 2.05 6.03
C PHE A 56 14.78 2.54 5.42
N PRO A 57 15.86 1.77 5.29
CA PRO A 57 17.11 2.29 4.71
C PRO A 57 16.94 2.85 3.29
N CYS A 58 15.99 2.31 2.51
CA CYS A 58 15.63 2.77 1.18
C CYS A 58 14.71 4.01 1.13
N TRP A 59 14.42 4.68 2.25
CA TRP A 59 13.47 5.81 2.29
C TRP A 59 13.78 6.89 1.24
N GLU A 60 15.06 7.20 1.02
CA GLU A 60 15.48 8.25 0.09
C GLU A 60 15.23 7.88 -1.37
N SER A 61 15.49 6.61 -1.72
CA SER A 61 15.36 6.08 -3.07
C SER A 61 13.93 5.67 -3.42
N MET A 62 13.14 5.21 -2.45
CA MET A 62 11.84 4.57 -2.70
C MET A 62 10.63 5.39 -2.27
N ILE A 63 10.78 6.37 -1.38
CA ILE A 63 9.65 7.17 -0.87
C ILE A 63 9.83 8.62 -1.33
N ASP A 64 8.94 9.12 -2.18
CA ASP A 64 8.97 10.51 -2.63
C ASP A 64 8.52 11.49 -1.53
N GLU A 65 9.01 12.74 -1.58
CA GLU A 65 8.76 13.75 -0.54
C GLU A 65 7.26 14.07 -0.36
N ASN A 66 6.51 14.08 -1.46
CA ASN A 66 5.10 14.49 -1.49
C ASN A 66 4.12 13.31 -1.57
N GLY A 67 4.55 12.10 -1.22
CA GLY A 67 3.74 10.87 -1.29
C GLY A 67 4.03 10.01 -2.52
N TRP A 68 3.27 8.92 -2.70
CA TRP A 68 3.58 7.92 -3.72
C TRP A 68 3.44 8.43 -5.16
N ASN A 69 4.46 8.18 -5.97
CA ASN A 69 4.42 8.32 -7.42
C ASN A 69 5.27 7.21 -8.09
N TRP A 70 4.58 6.21 -8.63
CA TRP A 70 5.19 5.06 -9.30
C TRP A 70 5.97 5.34 -10.60
N ASN A 71 5.86 6.54 -11.19
CA ASN A 71 6.45 6.85 -12.48
C ASN A 71 7.45 8.03 -12.44
N THR A 72 8.24 8.11 -11.36
CA THR A 72 9.31 9.12 -11.17
C THR A 72 10.72 8.56 -11.32
N ARG A 73 10.86 7.24 -11.36
CA ARG A 73 12.15 6.53 -11.40
C ARG A 73 12.58 6.25 -12.83
N PRO A 74 13.90 6.20 -13.11
CA PRO A 74 14.38 5.77 -14.42
C PRO A 74 13.92 4.34 -14.72
N ASP A 75 13.84 4.00 -16.01
CA ASP A 75 13.26 2.75 -16.50
C ASP A 75 13.85 1.49 -15.82
N ASP A 76 15.16 1.47 -15.56
CA ASP A 76 15.88 0.37 -14.91
C ASP A 76 15.67 0.28 -13.38
N GLN A 77 14.81 1.13 -12.82
CA GLN A 77 14.46 1.20 -11.40
C GLN A 77 12.94 1.41 -11.20
N SER A 78 12.14 1.33 -12.27
CA SER A 78 10.77 1.81 -12.30
C SER A 78 9.74 0.72 -12.02
N GLU A 79 8.94 0.90 -10.97
CA GLU A 79 7.73 0.12 -10.71
C GLU A 79 6.75 0.21 -11.88
N TYR A 80 6.52 1.41 -12.42
CA TYR A 80 5.65 1.61 -13.58
C TYR A 80 6.09 0.80 -14.80
N LEU A 81 7.41 0.68 -15.05
CA LEU A 81 7.92 -0.16 -16.13
C LEU A 81 7.63 -1.64 -15.86
N VAL A 82 7.94 -2.14 -14.65
CA VAL A 82 7.71 -3.53 -14.26
C VAL A 82 6.22 -3.89 -14.38
N CYS A 83 5.34 -3.13 -13.74
CA CYS A 83 3.90 -3.35 -13.80
C CYS A 83 3.38 -3.27 -15.23
N GLY A 84 3.87 -2.33 -16.03
CA GLY A 84 3.45 -2.17 -17.43
C GLY A 84 3.83 -3.35 -18.31
N VAL A 85 5.06 -3.86 -18.18
CA VAL A 85 5.54 -5.05 -18.91
C VAL A 85 4.75 -6.29 -18.47
N GLU A 86 4.62 -6.52 -17.17
CA GLU A 86 3.87 -7.67 -16.64
C GLU A 86 2.38 -7.60 -17.02
N PHE A 87 1.75 -6.43 -16.96
CA PHE A 87 0.38 -6.24 -17.40
C PHE A 87 0.19 -6.55 -18.88
N TYR A 88 1.03 -5.95 -19.76
CA TYR A 88 0.92 -6.16 -21.20
C TYR A 88 1.04 -7.64 -21.58
N HIS A 89 2.07 -8.33 -21.06
CA HIS A 89 2.29 -9.74 -21.37
C HIS A 89 1.31 -10.67 -20.66
N GLY A 90 0.99 -10.39 -19.39
CA GLY A 90 0.07 -11.17 -18.56
C GLY A 90 -1.37 -11.11 -19.06
N LEU A 91 -1.86 -9.92 -19.38
CA LEU A 91 -3.20 -9.74 -19.97
C LEU A 91 -3.31 -10.51 -21.29
N ARG A 92 -2.31 -10.40 -22.16
CA ARG A 92 -2.29 -11.16 -23.43
C ARG A 92 -2.29 -12.67 -23.21
N ALA A 93 -1.54 -13.16 -22.22
CA ALA A 93 -1.54 -14.58 -21.87
C ALA A 93 -2.93 -15.03 -21.40
N TYR A 94 -3.55 -14.28 -20.48
CA TYR A 94 -4.90 -14.53 -19.99
C TYR A 94 -5.96 -14.51 -21.11
N LEU A 95 -5.96 -13.47 -21.94
CA LEU A 95 -6.97 -13.30 -23.02
C LEU A 95 -6.89 -14.41 -24.07
N LYS A 96 -5.72 -15.02 -24.29
CA LYS A 96 -5.57 -16.17 -25.20
C LYS A 96 -6.29 -17.42 -24.71
N GLU A 97 -6.56 -17.55 -23.40
CA GLU A 97 -7.24 -18.70 -22.82
C GLU A 97 -8.77 -18.59 -22.92
N LEU A 98 -9.30 -17.39 -23.22
CA LEU A 98 -10.74 -17.14 -23.30
C LEU A 98 -11.34 -17.66 -24.61
N LYS A 99 -12.49 -18.34 -24.50
CA LYS A 99 -13.14 -19.04 -25.63
C LYS A 99 -14.30 -18.28 -26.30
N HIS A 100 -14.87 -17.28 -25.64
CA HIS A 100 -16.11 -16.62 -26.07
C HIS A 100 -15.94 -15.12 -26.33
N THR A 101 -14.77 -14.74 -26.83
CA THR A 101 -14.46 -13.36 -27.23
C THR A 101 -13.52 -13.42 -28.42
N SER A 102 -13.47 -12.38 -29.25
CA SER A 102 -12.44 -12.19 -30.27
C SER A 102 -11.21 -11.43 -29.74
N ILE A 103 -11.31 -10.81 -28.56
CA ILE A 103 -10.25 -10.00 -27.94
C ILE A 103 -9.11 -10.92 -27.48
N ARG A 104 -7.88 -10.68 -27.96
CA ARG A 104 -6.69 -11.50 -27.66
C ARG A 104 -5.50 -10.70 -27.16
N SER A 105 -5.65 -9.39 -26.99
CA SER A 105 -4.55 -8.49 -26.70
C SER A 105 -5.02 -7.19 -26.06
N LEU A 106 -4.07 -6.42 -25.52
CA LEU A 106 -4.34 -5.07 -25.03
C LEU A 106 -4.77 -4.14 -26.18
N GLU A 107 -4.20 -4.31 -27.38
CA GLU A 107 -4.62 -3.57 -28.57
C GLU A 107 -6.08 -3.85 -28.91
N ASP A 108 -6.52 -5.10 -28.83
CA ASP A 108 -7.93 -5.46 -29.08
C ASP A 108 -8.85 -4.84 -28.02
N VAL A 109 -8.44 -4.78 -26.75
CA VAL A 109 -9.19 -4.10 -25.68
C VAL A 109 -9.32 -2.61 -25.98
N VAL A 110 -8.21 -1.95 -26.31
CA VAL A 110 -8.19 -0.52 -26.63
C VAL A 110 -9.07 -0.22 -27.85
N ALA A 111 -8.96 -1.03 -28.91
CA ALA A 111 -9.77 -0.89 -30.12
C ALA A 111 -11.26 -1.11 -29.83
N TYR A 112 -11.61 -2.14 -29.06
CA TYR A 112 -12.98 -2.43 -28.67
C TYR A 112 -13.61 -1.26 -27.90
N ASN A 113 -12.91 -0.72 -26.90
CA ASN A 113 -13.42 0.39 -26.10
C ASN A 113 -13.68 1.63 -26.97
N ILE A 114 -12.79 1.92 -27.93
CA ILE A 114 -12.96 3.03 -28.90
C ILE A 114 -14.19 2.80 -29.78
N GLU A 115 -14.33 1.61 -30.36
CA GLU A 115 -15.44 1.26 -31.26
C GLU A 115 -16.81 1.38 -30.57
N HIS A 116 -16.86 1.07 -29.26
CA HIS A 116 -18.11 1.00 -28.50
C HIS A 116 -18.38 2.23 -27.62
N HIS A 117 -17.51 3.25 -27.66
CA HIS A 117 -17.60 4.44 -26.79
C HIS A 117 -17.71 4.10 -25.30
N ASP A 118 -16.98 3.07 -24.86
CA ASP A 118 -17.04 2.53 -23.49
C ASP A 118 -16.10 3.31 -22.55
N GLY A 119 -16.29 4.63 -22.46
CA GLY A 119 -15.43 5.52 -21.68
C GLY A 119 -14.01 5.66 -22.24
N ALA A 120 -13.83 5.45 -23.54
CA ALA A 120 -12.51 5.30 -24.16
C ALA A 120 -11.83 6.63 -24.49
N ALA A 121 -12.59 7.62 -24.93
CA ALA A 121 -12.07 8.93 -25.29
C ALA A 121 -12.16 9.91 -24.12
N PRO A 122 -11.27 10.92 -24.06
CA PRO A 122 -11.38 11.99 -23.08
C PRO A 122 -12.76 12.65 -23.12
N GLY A 123 -13.43 12.69 -21.96
CA GLY A 123 -14.77 13.26 -21.82
C GLY A 123 -15.94 12.31 -22.10
N ASP A 124 -15.70 11.05 -22.49
CA ASP A 124 -16.78 10.05 -22.64
C ASP A 124 -17.43 9.73 -21.29
N ASP A 125 -16.63 9.67 -20.21
CA ASP A 125 -17.10 9.44 -18.84
C ASP A 125 -16.54 10.54 -17.90
N PRO A 126 -17.40 11.31 -17.21
CA PRO A 126 -16.96 12.29 -16.20
C PRO A 126 -16.12 11.72 -15.06
N GLY A 127 -16.30 10.42 -14.74
CA GLY A 127 -15.50 9.69 -13.75
C GLY A 127 -14.11 9.30 -14.27
N PHE A 128 -13.93 9.22 -15.58
CA PHE A 128 -12.66 8.88 -16.24
C PHE A 128 -12.34 9.91 -17.34
N PRO A 129 -11.98 11.15 -16.95
CA PRO A 129 -11.88 12.26 -17.90
C PRO A 129 -10.79 12.08 -18.97
N SER A 130 -9.77 11.26 -18.72
CA SER A 130 -8.73 10.91 -19.73
C SER A 130 -9.10 9.72 -20.61
N GLY A 131 -10.24 9.08 -20.35
CA GLY A 131 -10.64 7.82 -20.97
C GLY A 131 -9.69 6.68 -20.63
N GLN A 132 -9.20 5.97 -21.64
CA GLN A 132 -8.28 4.82 -21.49
C GLN A 132 -6.82 5.13 -21.87
N ASP A 133 -6.37 6.37 -21.68
CA ASP A 133 -5.01 6.82 -22.04
C ASP A 133 -3.89 5.93 -21.49
N LEU A 134 -4.03 5.45 -20.25
CA LEU A 134 -3.07 4.52 -19.66
C LEU A 134 -3.04 3.17 -20.39
N LEU A 135 -4.19 2.58 -20.76
CA LEU A 135 -4.22 1.33 -21.51
C LEU A 135 -3.56 1.49 -22.88
N ALA A 136 -3.83 2.60 -23.57
CA ALA A 136 -3.18 2.90 -24.84
C ALA A 136 -1.66 3.05 -24.69
N LYS A 137 -1.19 3.76 -23.65
CA LYS A 137 0.24 3.95 -23.36
C LYS A 137 0.95 2.64 -23.00
N LEU A 138 0.26 1.70 -22.35
CA LEU A 138 0.86 0.41 -21.96
C LEU A 138 1.09 -0.54 -23.15
N ILE A 139 0.54 -0.27 -24.34
CA ILE A 139 0.86 -1.02 -25.56
C ILE A 139 2.36 -0.93 -25.90
N ASP A 140 2.99 0.22 -25.63
CA ASP A 140 4.42 0.45 -25.89
C ASP A 140 5.32 -0.49 -25.07
N LYS A 141 4.79 -1.12 -24.01
CA LYS A 141 5.56 -2.05 -23.17
C LYS A 141 5.94 -3.33 -23.89
N LYS A 142 5.34 -3.62 -25.05
CA LYS A 142 5.73 -4.71 -25.94
C LYS A 142 7.18 -4.64 -26.45
N ASP A 143 7.72 -3.41 -26.51
CA ASP A 143 9.03 -3.12 -27.09
C ASP A 143 10.11 -2.94 -26.00
N VAL A 144 9.74 -3.05 -24.72
CA VAL A 144 10.69 -2.97 -23.60
C VAL A 144 11.62 -4.18 -23.64
N LYS A 145 12.93 -3.93 -23.54
CA LYS A 145 13.94 -4.98 -23.51
C LYS A 145 13.88 -5.74 -22.18
N ASP A 146 14.04 -7.06 -22.27
CA ASP A 146 14.08 -7.96 -21.10
C ASP A 146 15.16 -7.55 -20.09
N GLU A 147 16.31 -7.03 -20.55
CA GLU A 147 17.38 -6.52 -19.68
C GLU A 147 16.92 -5.35 -18.79
N THR A 148 16.17 -4.40 -19.36
CA THR A 148 15.65 -3.22 -18.64
C THR A 148 14.60 -3.64 -17.62
N TYR A 149 13.69 -4.54 -18.02
CA TYR A 149 12.70 -5.12 -17.12
C TYR A 149 13.35 -5.86 -15.95
N ARG A 150 14.34 -6.72 -16.21
CA ARG A 150 15.04 -7.46 -15.15
C ARG A 150 15.82 -6.56 -14.22
N ALA A 151 16.45 -5.51 -14.74
CA ALA A 151 17.14 -4.51 -13.92
C ALA A 151 16.16 -3.80 -12.98
N ALA A 152 15.04 -3.32 -13.51
CA ALA A 152 13.99 -2.69 -12.72
C ALA A 152 13.43 -3.63 -11.65
N LEU A 153 13.04 -4.85 -12.03
CA LEU A 153 12.50 -5.84 -11.10
C LEU A 153 13.49 -6.20 -9.98
N LYS A 154 14.77 -6.34 -10.33
CA LYS A 154 15.84 -6.59 -9.36
C LYS A 154 15.96 -5.43 -8.38
N TYR A 155 16.06 -4.20 -8.91
CA TYR A 155 16.20 -3.00 -8.11
C TYR A 155 15.04 -2.83 -7.11
N ILE A 156 13.79 -2.87 -7.58
CA ILE A 156 12.63 -2.66 -6.71
C ILE A 156 12.58 -3.72 -5.60
N ARG A 157 12.91 -4.99 -5.89
CA ARG A 157 12.90 -6.06 -4.90
C ARG A 157 14.02 -5.89 -3.89
N GLU A 158 15.24 -5.62 -4.34
CA GLU A 158 16.39 -5.40 -3.44
C GLU A 158 16.19 -4.19 -2.53
N GLN A 159 15.58 -3.11 -3.04
CA GLN A 159 15.33 -1.91 -2.24
C GLN A 159 14.21 -2.12 -1.22
N THR A 160 13.10 -2.74 -1.63
CA THR A 160 11.93 -2.89 -0.75
C THR A 160 12.06 -4.05 0.25
N ARG A 161 12.84 -5.09 -0.07
CA ARG A 161 13.12 -6.23 0.82
C ARG A 161 14.35 -5.97 1.69
N GLU A 162 15.53 -6.37 1.22
CA GLU A 162 16.75 -6.42 2.03
C GLU A 162 17.17 -5.02 2.51
N ASN A 163 17.05 -3.99 1.67
CA ASN A 163 17.38 -2.60 2.04
C ASN A 163 16.15 -1.82 2.54
N GLY A 164 15.03 -2.50 2.77
CA GLY A 164 13.76 -1.89 3.14
C GLY A 164 13.19 -2.57 4.37
N ILE A 165 12.16 -3.38 4.15
CA ILE A 165 11.35 -3.99 5.21
C ILE A 165 12.20 -4.90 6.10
N ASP A 166 13.03 -5.77 5.51
CA ASP A 166 13.81 -6.75 6.28
C ASP A 166 14.86 -6.07 7.19
N ALA A 167 15.48 -5.00 6.69
CA ALA A 167 16.38 -4.19 7.49
C ALA A 167 15.65 -3.40 8.59
N ALA A 168 14.50 -2.81 8.29
CA ALA A 168 13.71 -2.05 9.26
C ALA A 168 13.16 -2.94 10.39
N LEU A 169 12.94 -4.23 10.13
CA LEU A 169 12.56 -5.22 11.15
C LEU A 169 13.68 -5.53 12.15
N THR A 170 14.92 -5.10 11.88
CA THR A 170 16.08 -5.31 12.74
C THR A 170 16.48 -4.00 13.43
N TYR A 171 16.09 -3.82 14.68
CA TYR A 171 16.46 -2.65 15.48
C TYR A 171 17.84 -2.83 16.13
N GLN A 172 18.81 -2.01 15.72
CA GLN A 172 20.17 -2.01 16.28
C GLN A 172 20.76 -0.58 16.37
N PRO A 173 20.34 0.23 17.34
CA PRO A 173 20.85 1.61 17.50
C PRO A 173 22.31 1.66 17.97
N ASP A 174 22.80 0.58 18.59
CA ASP A 174 24.16 0.43 19.09
C ASP A 174 24.75 -0.87 18.55
N PRO A 175 25.72 -0.82 17.60
CA PRO A 175 26.34 -2.01 17.02
C PRO A 175 27.07 -2.91 18.03
N SER A 176 27.36 -2.40 19.23
CA SER A 176 27.98 -3.19 20.31
C SER A 176 26.97 -4.07 21.07
N LYS A 177 25.67 -3.84 20.87
CA LYS A 177 24.58 -4.63 21.47
C LYS A 177 23.95 -5.57 20.43
N PRO A 178 23.40 -6.71 20.86
CA PRO A 178 22.62 -7.58 19.98
C PRO A 178 21.47 -6.81 19.34
N ALA A 179 21.25 -7.03 18.04
CA ALA A 179 20.08 -6.50 17.37
C ALA A 179 18.79 -7.11 17.93
N ILE A 180 17.73 -6.32 17.97
CA ILE A 180 16.40 -6.72 18.39
C ILE A 180 15.56 -6.90 17.13
N GLN A 181 14.98 -8.08 16.95
CA GLN A 181 13.96 -8.29 15.91
C GLN A 181 12.65 -7.71 16.42
N VAL A 182 12.09 -6.73 15.71
CA VAL A 182 10.76 -6.21 16.06
C VAL A 182 9.68 -7.15 15.53
N ASP A 183 8.55 -7.18 16.20
CA ASP A 183 7.42 -8.07 15.95
C ASP A 183 6.60 -7.66 14.72
N ALA A 184 6.59 -6.37 14.38
CA ALA A 184 6.07 -5.79 13.13
C ALA A 184 6.46 -4.30 13.03
N LEU A 185 6.37 -3.74 11.81
CA LEU A 185 6.45 -2.31 11.56
C LEU A 185 5.06 -1.68 11.60
N LEU A 186 4.93 -0.53 12.25
CA LEU A 186 3.70 0.25 12.37
C LEU A 186 3.71 1.41 11.37
N LEU A 187 2.68 1.51 10.55
CA LEU A 187 2.51 2.59 9.59
C LEU A 187 1.20 3.32 9.84
N ALA A 188 1.33 4.61 10.15
CA ALA A 188 0.23 5.50 10.53
C ALA A 188 -0.20 6.44 9.39
N ASP A 189 0.14 6.09 8.15
CA ASP A 189 -0.07 6.99 7.02
C ASP A 189 -1.40 6.75 6.29
N ARG A 190 -1.86 7.83 5.65
CA ARG A 190 -2.89 7.79 4.59
C ARG A 190 -2.25 7.78 3.19
N ALA A 191 -1.01 8.25 3.08
CA ALA A 191 -0.29 8.43 1.82
C ALA A 191 0.28 7.12 1.25
N GLY A 192 0.28 6.05 2.04
CA GLY A 192 0.63 4.70 1.62
C GLY A 192 2.11 4.35 1.40
N PRO A 193 3.16 5.10 1.80
CA PRO A 193 4.53 4.74 1.44
C PRO A 193 4.93 3.32 1.84
N GLY A 194 4.57 2.85 3.04
CA GLY A 194 4.92 1.48 3.45
C GLY A 194 4.07 0.39 2.77
N GLN A 195 2.82 0.69 2.40
CA GLN A 195 1.95 -0.18 1.60
C GLN A 195 2.58 -0.42 0.22
N GLN A 196 3.17 0.62 -0.36
CA GLN A 196 3.86 0.54 -1.65
C GLN A 196 5.15 -0.27 -1.54
N LEU A 197 5.92 -0.10 -0.46
CA LEU A 197 7.07 -0.97 -0.17
C LEU A 197 6.64 -2.44 -0.04
N ALA A 198 5.55 -2.72 0.70
CA ALA A 198 5.03 -4.08 0.86
C ALA A 198 4.64 -4.71 -0.49
N ALA A 199 3.93 -3.93 -1.32
CA ALA A 199 3.44 -4.37 -2.63
C ALA A 199 4.60 -4.74 -3.57
N GLN A 200 5.61 -3.88 -3.67
CA GLN A 200 6.80 -4.14 -4.51
C GLN A 200 7.66 -5.30 -3.97
N ALA A 201 7.77 -5.42 -2.64
CA ALA A 201 8.45 -6.54 -2.01
C ALA A 201 7.70 -7.87 -2.22
N GLY A 202 6.37 -7.83 -2.38
CA GLY A 202 5.50 -9.00 -2.31
C GLY A 202 5.39 -9.54 -0.89
N TYR A 203 5.44 -8.65 0.11
CA TYR A 203 5.36 -8.97 1.53
C TYR A 203 3.97 -8.65 2.08
N PRO A 204 3.53 -9.34 3.14
CA PRO A 204 2.20 -9.12 3.69
C PRO A 204 2.13 -7.81 4.48
N ILE A 205 0.96 -7.19 4.41
CA ILE A 205 0.58 -6.01 5.18
C ILE A 205 -0.88 -6.15 5.58
N ILE A 206 -1.24 -5.74 6.79
CA ILE A 206 -2.62 -5.73 7.27
C ILE A 206 -2.93 -4.36 7.86
N THR A 207 -4.11 -3.81 7.60
CA THR A 207 -4.53 -2.52 8.15
C THR A 207 -5.79 -2.70 8.99
N ILE A 208 -5.83 -2.06 10.16
CA ILE A 208 -7.02 -1.98 11.00
C ILE A 208 -7.49 -0.53 11.09
N PRO A 209 -8.81 -0.27 11.12
CA PRO A 209 -9.33 1.08 11.27
C PRO A 209 -9.02 1.62 12.67
N VAL A 210 -8.54 2.85 12.78
CA VAL A 210 -8.24 3.49 14.08
C VAL A 210 -8.96 4.81 14.29
N GLY A 211 -9.58 5.36 13.25
CA GLY A 211 -10.37 6.58 13.34
C GLY A 211 -11.00 7.02 12.02
N VAL A 212 -11.75 8.10 12.10
CA VAL A 212 -12.30 8.86 10.96
C VAL A 212 -11.92 10.32 11.19
N ASP A 213 -11.48 11.02 10.15
CA ASP A 213 -11.14 12.44 10.26
C ASP A 213 -12.39 13.32 10.42
N SER A 214 -12.20 14.63 10.63
CA SER A 214 -13.33 15.53 10.90
C SER A 214 -14.24 15.68 9.68
N ASP A 215 -15.47 16.14 9.93
CA ASP A 215 -16.42 16.41 8.85
C ASP A 215 -15.89 17.45 7.86
N GLU A 216 -15.15 18.46 8.35
CA GLU A 216 -14.52 19.47 7.49
C GLU A 216 -13.45 18.88 6.57
N MET A 217 -12.86 17.73 6.92
CA MET A 217 -11.84 17.02 6.15
C MET A 217 -12.41 15.88 5.27
N GLY A 218 -13.73 15.74 5.26
CA GLY A 218 -14.46 14.77 4.44
C GLY A 218 -14.90 13.51 5.17
N GLY A 219 -14.60 13.35 6.46
CA GLY A 219 -14.96 12.17 7.26
C GLY A 219 -14.44 10.87 6.68
N ARG A 220 -13.18 10.88 6.24
CA ARG A 220 -12.50 9.74 5.65
C ARG A 220 -11.92 8.85 6.76
N PRO A 221 -12.16 7.53 6.73
CA PRO A 221 -11.52 6.61 7.65
C PRO A 221 -10.00 6.59 7.42
N PHE A 222 -9.25 6.30 8.48
CA PHE A 222 -7.82 6.03 8.43
C PHE A 222 -7.48 4.86 9.35
N GLY A 223 -6.40 4.16 9.01
CA GLY A 223 -6.01 2.90 9.64
C GLY A 223 -4.56 2.89 10.09
N LEU A 224 -4.26 1.98 11.02
CA LEU A 224 -2.91 1.60 11.40
C LEU A 224 -2.57 0.32 10.65
N SER A 225 -1.51 0.35 9.86
CA SER A 225 -1.02 -0.83 9.16
C SER A 225 0.14 -1.50 9.91
N PHE A 226 0.17 -2.83 9.85
CA PHE A 226 1.24 -3.69 10.34
C PHE A 226 1.90 -4.35 9.15
N GLN A 227 3.22 -4.23 9.05
CA GLN A 227 4.03 -4.77 7.96
C GLN A 227 5.15 -5.65 8.51
N ASP A 228 5.43 -6.75 7.82
CA ASP A 228 6.45 -7.73 8.21
C ASP A 228 6.96 -8.44 6.93
N THR A 229 7.94 -9.33 7.06
CA THR A 229 8.59 -10.06 5.96
C THR A 229 7.70 -11.13 5.33
N ALA A 230 8.17 -11.79 4.28
CA ALA A 230 7.41 -12.84 3.58
C ALA A 230 6.86 -13.92 4.52
N TRP A 231 5.63 -14.37 4.24
CA TRP A 231 4.97 -15.49 4.93
C TRP A 231 4.70 -15.26 6.43
N SER A 232 4.58 -14.00 6.83
CA SER A 232 4.34 -13.56 8.21
C SER A 232 2.87 -13.27 8.50
N GLU A 233 1.92 -13.67 7.64
CA GLU A 233 0.51 -13.33 7.77
C GLU A 233 -0.07 -13.72 9.14
N GLY A 234 0.35 -14.88 9.67
CA GLY A 234 -0.08 -15.31 11.02
C GLY A 234 0.38 -14.39 12.14
N ARG A 235 1.60 -13.82 12.06
CA ARG A 235 2.08 -12.82 13.03
C ARG A 235 1.33 -11.51 12.89
N LEU A 236 1.15 -11.05 11.65
CA LEU A 236 0.40 -9.82 11.36
C LEU A 236 -1.04 -9.90 11.86
N ILE A 237 -1.72 -11.04 11.67
CA ILE A 237 -3.08 -11.27 12.18
C ILE A 237 -3.09 -11.23 13.72
N LYS A 238 -2.11 -11.85 14.38
CA LYS A 238 -1.96 -11.78 15.84
C LYS A 238 -1.86 -10.34 16.33
N TRP A 239 -0.97 -9.54 15.74
CA TRP A 239 -0.74 -8.17 16.20
C TRP A 239 -1.89 -7.23 15.88
N ALA A 240 -2.42 -7.30 14.66
CA ALA A 240 -3.57 -6.51 14.26
C ALA A 240 -4.80 -6.81 15.13
N SER A 241 -5.10 -8.09 15.40
CA SER A 241 -6.24 -8.46 16.26
C SER A 241 -6.04 -8.06 17.72
N ALA A 242 -4.82 -8.16 18.25
CA ALA A 242 -4.54 -7.73 19.63
C ALA A 242 -4.70 -6.21 19.81
N VAL A 243 -4.23 -5.41 18.84
CA VAL A 243 -4.45 -3.95 18.85
C VAL A 243 -5.92 -3.62 18.60
N GLU A 244 -6.61 -4.33 17.71
CA GLU A 244 -8.04 -4.15 17.50
C GLU A 244 -8.87 -4.42 18.76
N ASP A 245 -8.56 -5.50 19.49
CA ASP A 245 -9.19 -5.82 20.78
C ASP A 245 -8.90 -4.73 21.84
N LEU A 246 -7.69 -4.17 21.83
CA LEU A 246 -7.31 -3.04 22.70
C LEU A 246 -8.14 -1.78 22.40
N LEU A 247 -8.42 -1.48 21.13
CA LEU A 247 -9.24 -0.34 20.71
C LEU A 247 -10.74 -0.55 20.96
N GLY A 248 -11.16 -1.80 21.19
CA GLY A 248 -12.51 -2.19 21.51
C GLY A 248 -13.43 -2.31 20.29
N VAL A 249 -14.13 -3.44 20.17
CA VAL A 249 -14.99 -3.82 19.03
C VAL A 249 -16.11 -2.81 18.73
N GLY A 250 -16.53 -2.00 19.71
CA GLY A 250 -17.60 -1.00 19.58
C GLY A 250 -17.15 0.38 19.07
N SER A 251 -15.85 0.63 18.91
CA SER A 251 -15.32 1.93 18.52
C SER A 251 -15.26 2.15 17.01
N ARG A 252 -15.59 1.13 16.20
CA ARG A 252 -15.60 1.24 14.73
C ARG A 252 -16.77 2.12 14.27
N PRO A 253 -16.49 3.32 13.70
CA PRO A 253 -17.54 4.16 13.15
C PRO A 253 -18.21 3.44 11.99
N ARG A 254 -19.55 3.52 11.93
CA ARG A 254 -20.30 2.97 10.81
C ARG A 254 -19.96 3.78 9.55
N PRO A 255 -19.77 3.13 8.40
CA PRO A 255 -19.59 3.85 7.15
C PRO A 255 -20.78 4.77 6.92
N MET A 256 -20.51 6.01 6.57
CA MET A 256 -21.51 7.00 6.21
C MET A 256 -21.47 7.21 4.70
N TYR A 257 -22.60 7.00 4.04
CA TYR A 257 -22.76 7.40 2.64
C TYR A 257 -23.06 8.90 2.61
N ARG A 258 -22.01 9.71 2.54
CA ARG A 258 -22.16 11.17 2.41
C ARG A 258 -22.69 11.48 1.01
N GLU A 259 -23.65 12.39 0.94
CA GLU A 259 -24.17 12.92 -0.34
C GLU A 259 -24.70 11.86 -1.32
N TYR A 260 -25.14 10.69 -0.86
CA TYR A 260 -25.68 9.64 -1.74
C TYR A 260 -26.98 10.02 -2.47
N LEU A 261 -27.62 11.11 -2.02
CA LEU A 261 -28.78 11.73 -2.68
C LEU A 261 -28.40 13.01 -3.44
N ALA A 262 -27.14 13.44 -3.39
CA ALA A 262 -26.69 14.59 -4.15
C ALA A 262 -26.61 14.18 -5.63
N THR A 263 -27.26 14.96 -6.47
CA THR A 263 -27.00 14.91 -7.90
C THR A 263 -25.66 15.60 -8.14
N ASN A 264 -24.64 14.84 -8.53
CA ASN A 264 -23.41 15.42 -9.06
C ASN A 264 -23.77 16.17 -10.34
N ILE A 265 -23.84 17.50 -10.27
CA ILE A 265 -24.06 18.35 -11.45
C ILE A 265 -22.66 18.68 -12.00
N PRO A 266 -22.23 18.11 -13.13
CA PRO A 266 -20.97 18.48 -13.73
C PRO A 266 -21.04 19.95 -14.14
N ILE A 267 -20.18 20.77 -13.57
CA ILE A 267 -19.98 22.14 -14.04
C ILE A 267 -19.07 22.04 -15.26
N LEU A 268 -19.70 22.02 -16.44
CA LEU A 268 -18.96 22.09 -17.71
C LEU A 268 -18.42 23.53 -17.88
N PRO A 269 -17.14 23.69 -18.26
CA PRO A 269 -16.56 25.00 -18.57
C PRO A 269 -17.15 25.64 -19.83
#